data_AF-A0A820ZR32-F1
#
_entry.id   AF-A0A820ZR32-F1
#
_cell.length_a   1.000
_cell.length_b   1.000
_cell.length_c   1.000
_cell.angle_alpha   90.00
_cell.angle_beta   90.00
_cell.angle_gamma   90.00
#
_symmetry.space_group_name_H-M   'P 1'
#
loop_
_entity.id
_entity.type
_entity.pdbx_description
1 polymer ?
#
loop_
_entity_poly.entity_id
_entity_poly.type
_entity_poly.pdbx_seq_one_letter_code
_entity_poly.pdbx_strand_id
1 'polypeptide(L)'
;SKDKLIRLLQRSNGDVNQVHARLVQREYRINKWNTLDTRFGATVTTLQQEIPSIQSMRRIRLLKIMERFSGDVEQVRKFIQVFEERHHEHNENSSVSRHEKREELKTKYATHHVVQQKKEKLEELNAKYANQIAQVESDGIIIKNKQLLIRLLEKTDGQVDVVKQFLNERKEYRDKYRNEAQDITTQETDETESTLRKRCKLSIDDIDNLKRLRSAGVHGNSMKVLAIFHKCNESIEMAIVRTQEERQRRLQSRDEQKF
;
A
#
# COMPACT_ATOMS: atom_id res chain seq x y z
N SER A 1 19.53 -37.98 -37.05
CA SER A 1 20.58 -36.96 -37.30
C SER A 1 21.73 -37.19 -36.33
N LYS A 2 22.96 -37.22 -36.86
CA LYS A 2 24.21 -37.45 -36.11
C LYS A 2 24.37 -36.46 -34.93
N ASP A 3 23.89 -35.22 -35.09
CA ASP A 3 23.97 -34.17 -34.05
C ASP A 3 23.10 -34.42 -32.81
N LYS A 4 22.04 -35.23 -32.94
CA LYS A 4 21.22 -35.65 -31.79
C LYS A 4 21.92 -36.76 -31.00
N LEU A 5 22.67 -37.62 -31.67
CA LEU A 5 23.42 -38.71 -31.04
C LEU A 5 24.61 -38.15 -30.24
N ILE A 6 25.35 -37.20 -30.84
CA ILE A 6 26.48 -36.50 -30.20
C ILE A 6 26.03 -35.77 -28.93
N ARG A 7 24.89 -35.06 -28.98
CA ARG A 7 24.32 -34.38 -27.80
C ARG A 7 23.85 -35.34 -26.70
N LEU A 8 23.37 -36.53 -27.06
CA LEU A 8 22.97 -37.55 -26.07
C LEU A 8 24.18 -38.19 -25.41
N LEU A 9 25.26 -38.44 -26.16
CA LEU A 9 26.53 -38.96 -25.63
C LEU A 9 27.19 -37.95 -24.69
N GLN A 10 27.23 -36.66 -25.05
CA GLN A 10 27.73 -35.59 -24.18
C GLN A 10 26.94 -35.48 -22.87
N ARG A 11 25.60 -35.60 -22.92
CA ARG A 11 24.72 -35.57 -21.72
C ARG A 11 24.77 -36.83 -20.86
N SER A 12 25.43 -37.88 -21.34
CA SER A 12 25.55 -39.17 -20.66
C SER A 12 27.00 -39.44 -20.26
N ASN A 13 27.86 -38.40 -20.26
CA ASN A 13 29.30 -38.50 -20.00
C ASN A 13 30.02 -39.58 -20.83
N GLY A 14 29.55 -39.84 -22.05
CA GLY A 14 30.11 -40.87 -22.92
C GLY A 14 29.63 -42.30 -22.63
N ASP A 15 28.73 -42.52 -21.66
CA ASP A 15 28.17 -43.84 -21.37
C ASP A 15 27.18 -44.28 -22.48
N VAL A 16 27.68 -45.16 -23.35
CA VAL A 16 26.94 -45.72 -24.47
C VAL A 16 25.74 -46.56 -24.01
N ASN A 17 25.84 -47.23 -22.86
CA ASN A 17 24.74 -48.05 -22.31
C ASN A 17 23.58 -47.16 -21.85
N GLN A 18 23.89 -46.03 -21.21
CA GLN A 18 22.87 -45.05 -20.83
C GLN A 18 22.19 -44.40 -22.04
N VAL A 19 22.94 -44.12 -23.11
CA VAL A 19 22.37 -43.62 -24.37
C VAL A 19 21.47 -44.68 -25.02
N HIS A 20 21.91 -45.93 -25.07
CA HIS A 20 21.13 -47.03 -25.63
C HIS A 20 19.81 -47.23 -24.86
N ALA A 21 19.85 -47.28 -23.51
CA ALA A 21 18.66 -47.38 -22.68
C ALA A 21 17.66 -46.23 -22.93
N ARG A 22 18.15 -44.99 -23.09
CA ARG A 22 17.31 -43.82 -23.41
C ARG A 22 16.67 -43.92 -24.80
N LEU A 23 17.36 -44.50 -25.78
CA LEU A 23 16.83 -44.72 -27.12
C LEU A 23 15.74 -45.79 -27.12
N VAL A 24 16.00 -46.94 -26.47
CA VAL A 24 15.01 -48.02 -26.32
C VAL A 24 13.74 -47.52 -25.61
N GLN A 25 13.89 -46.76 -24.52
CA GLN A 25 12.75 -46.15 -23.83
C GLN A 25 12.00 -45.12 -24.69
N ARG A 26 12.69 -44.44 -25.61
CA ARG A 26 12.06 -43.50 -26.53
C ARG A 26 11.26 -44.24 -27.60
N GLU A 27 11.83 -45.28 -28.19
CA GLU A 27 11.14 -46.12 -29.18
C GLU A 27 9.91 -46.79 -28.58
N TYR A 28 10.05 -47.37 -27.38
CA TYR A 28 8.91 -47.92 -26.65
C TYR A 28 7.79 -46.88 -26.45
N ARG A 29 8.15 -45.65 -26.03
CA ARG A 29 7.18 -44.57 -25.88
C ARG A 29 6.53 -44.19 -27.22
N ILE A 30 7.29 -44.06 -28.29
CA ILE A 30 6.77 -43.74 -29.62
C ILE A 30 5.80 -44.83 -30.08
N ASN A 31 6.18 -46.10 -29.97
CA ASN A 31 5.33 -47.22 -30.35
C ASN A 31 4.04 -47.23 -29.52
N LYS A 32 4.14 -47.00 -28.20
CA LYS A 32 2.96 -46.85 -27.34
C LYS A 32 2.05 -45.70 -27.81
N TRP A 33 2.61 -44.54 -28.16
CA TRP A 33 1.82 -43.41 -28.67
C TRP A 33 1.15 -43.74 -30.00
N ASN A 34 1.86 -44.40 -30.91
CA ASN A 34 1.31 -44.81 -32.19
C ASN A 34 0.15 -45.79 -31.99
N THR A 35 0.28 -46.78 -31.09
CA THR A 35 -0.81 -47.71 -30.77
C THR A 35 -2.03 -47.00 -30.21
N LEU A 36 -1.84 -46.02 -29.31
CA LEU A 36 -2.95 -45.23 -28.78
C LEU A 36 -3.58 -44.34 -29.83
N ASP A 37 -2.80 -43.74 -30.73
CA ASP A 37 -3.31 -42.92 -31.83
C ASP A 37 -4.06 -43.78 -32.86
N THR A 38 -3.64 -45.02 -33.12
CA THR A 38 -4.44 -45.96 -33.93
C THR A 38 -5.77 -46.31 -33.27
N ARG A 39 -5.78 -46.51 -31.94
CA ARG A 39 -6.99 -46.91 -31.20
C ARG A 39 -7.97 -45.77 -30.95
N PHE A 40 -7.47 -44.59 -30.62
CA PHE A 40 -8.26 -43.45 -30.14
C PHE A 40 -8.04 -42.17 -30.96
N GLY A 41 -7.21 -42.18 -31.99
CA GLY A 41 -6.85 -40.97 -32.72
C GLY A 41 -8.03 -40.33 -33.45
N ALA A 42 -8.95 -41.15 -33.98
CA ALA A 42 -10.17 -40.64 -34.59
C ALA A 42 -11.10 -39.98 -33.56
N THR A 43 -11.32 -40.63 -32.41
CA THR A 43 -12.17 -40.12 -31.33
C THR A 43 -11.58 -38.90 -30.64
N VAL A 44 -10.25 -38.81 -30.53
CA VAL A 44 -9.59 -37.58 -30.07
C VAL A 44 -9.80 -36.44 -31.06
N THR A 45 -9.72 -36.69 -32.36
CA THR A 45 -9.93 -35.66 -33.38
C THR A 45 -11.37 -35.16 -33.36
N THR A 46 -12.37 -36.04 -33.23
CA THR A 46 -13.78 -35.61 -33.11
C THR A 46 -14.01 -34.82 -31.83
N LEU A 47 -13.46 -35.26 -30.69
CA LEU A 47 -13.57 -34.55 -29.42
C LEU A 47 -12.92 -33.15 -29.45
N GLN A 48 -11.81 -32.98 -30.18
CA GLN A 48 -11.17 -31.68 -30.40
C GLN A 48 -11.95 -30.76 -31.35
N GLN A 49 -12.75 -31.32 -32.26
CA GLN A 49 -13.64 -30.54 -33.13
C GLN A 49 -14.89 -30.08 -32.37
N GLU A 50 -15.44 -30.96 -31.52
CA GLU A 50 -16.65 -30.68 -30.75
C GLU A 50 -16.42 -29.72 -29.59
N ILE A 51 -15.22 -29.71 -28.99
CA ILE A 51 -14.91 -28.90 -27.82
C ILE A 51 -13.69 -28.00 -28.13
N PRO A 52 -13.91 -26.73 -28.51
CA PRO A 52 -12.84 -25.80 -28.88
C PRO A 52 -11.81 -25.54 -27.76
N SER A 53 -12.21 -25.58 -26.48
CA SER A 53 -11.29 -25.37 -25.34
C SER A 53 -10.17 -26.42 -25.30
N ILE A 54 -10.46 -27.63 -25.77
CA ILE A 54 -9.56 -28.79 -25.75
C ILE A 54 -8.54 -28.76 -26.90
N GLN A 55 -8.75 -27.92 -27.91
CA GLN A 55 -7.79 -27.76 -29.02
C GLN A 55 -6.41 -27.27 -28.55
N SER A 56 -6.39 -26.49 -27.48
CA SER A 56 -5.16 -26.02 -26.83
C SER A 56 -4.36 -27.16 -26.17
N MET A 57 -5.01 -28.30 -25.89
CA MET A 57 -4.41 -29.43 -25.20
C MET A 57 -3.56 -30.28 -26.15
N ARG A 58 -2.33 -30.60 -25.74
CA ARG A 58 -1.44 -31.48 -26.52
C ARG A 58 -2.11 -32.84 -26.78
N ARG A 59 -2.16 -33.27 -28.04
CA ARG A 59 -2.76 -34.56 -28.48
C ARG A 59 -2.34 -35.77 -27.64
N ILE A 60 -1.06 -35.87 -27.28
CA ILE A 60 -0.52 -36.95 -26.42
C ILE A 60 -1.23 -36.99 -25.05
N ARG A 61 -1.58 -35.83 -24.49
CA ARG A 61 -2.28 -35.75 -23.20
C ARG A 61 -3.70 -36.29 -23.32
N LEU A 62 -4.40 -35.98 -24.40
CA LEU A 62 -5.74 -36.51 -24.67
C LEU A 62 -5.72 -38.02 -24.88
N LEU A 63 -4.75 -38.54 -25.64
CA LEU A 63 -4.59 -39.99 -25.82
C LEU A 63 -4.37 -40.73 -24.49
N LYS A 64 -3.62 -40.15 -23.55
CA LYS A 64 -3.46 -40.71 -22.20
C LYS A 64 -4.76 -40.69 -21.39
N ILE A 65 -5.55 -39.62 -21.52
CA ILE A 65 -6.84 -39.51 -20.82
C ILE A 65 -7.81 -40.56 -21.40
N MET A 66 -7.86 -40.70 -22.72
CA MET A 66 -8.64 -41.74 -23.41
C MET A 66 -8.21 -43.14 -22.97
N GLU A 67 -6.90 -43.42 -22.90
CA GLU A 67 -6.36 -44.68 -22.38
C GLU A 67 -6.84 -44.97 -20.95
N ARG A 68 -6.84 -43.95 -20.08
CA ARG A 68 -7.25 -44.09 -18.67
C ARG A 68 -8.72 -44.47 -18.51
N PHE A 69 -9.57 -43.99 -19.40
CA PHE A 69 -11.01 -44.27 -19.41
C PHE A 69 -11.40 -45.34 -20.43
N SER A 70 -10.43 -46.12 -20.93
CA SER A 70 -10.65 -47.20 -21.90
C SER A 70 -11.39 -46.77 -23.18
N GLY A 71 -11.28 -45.49 -23.56
CA GLY A 71 -11.96 -44.92 -24.72
C GLY A 71 -13.41 -44.47 -24.47
N ASP A 72 -13.91 -44.50 -23.23
CA ASP A 72 -15.22 -43.94 -22.88
C ASP A 72 -15.19 -42.41 -23.01
N VAL A 73 -15.84 -41.93 -24.07
CA VAL A 73 -15.87 -40.50 -24.44
C VAL A 73 -16.63 -39.67 -23.39
N GLU A 74 -17.66 -40.21 -22.75
CA GLU A 74 -18.45 -39.45 -21.78
C GLU A 74 -17.68 -39.21 -20.48
N GLN A 75 -16.96 -40.23 -20.00
CA GLN A 75 -16.08 -40.08 -18.84
C GLN A 75 -14.93 -39.12 -19.12
N VAL A 76 -14.39 -39.15 -20.34
CA VAL A 76 -13.35 -38.23 -20.77
C VAL A 76 -13.88 -36.79 -20.81
N ARG A 77 -15.09 -36.55 -21.33
CA ARG A 77 -15.72 -35.21 -21.30
C ARG A 77 -15.88 -34.70 -19.88
N LYS A 78 -16.48 -35.50 -18.99
CA LYS A 78 -16.66 -35.13 -17.57
C LYS A 78 -15.33 -34.81 -16.90
N PHE A 79 -14.30 -35.62 -17.16
CA PHE A 79 -12.98 -35.39 -16.61
C PHE A 79 -12.35 -34.09 -17.10
N ILE A 80 -12.48 -33.78 -18.40
CA ILE A 80 -11.89 -32.58 -18.98
C ILE A 80 -12.61 -31.32 -18.47
N GLN A 81 -13.94 -31.38 -18.34
CA GLN A 81 -14.72 -30.28 -17.77
C GLN A 81 -14.27 -29.93 -16.34
N VAL A 82 -14.18 -30.94 -15.45
CA VAL A 82 -13.70 -30.75 -14.06
C VAL A 82 -12.26 -30.24 -14.03
N PHE A 83 -11.43 -30.68 -14.99
CA PHE A 83 -10.05 -30.24 -15.11
C PHE A 83 -9.95 -28.77 -15.54
N GLU A 84 -10.77 -28.32 -16.47
CA GLU A 84 -10.84 -26.93 -16.92
C GLU A 84 -11.34 -26.00 -15.83
N GLU A 85 -12.40 -26.39 -15.11
CA GLU A 85 -12.94 -25.64 -13.97
C GLU A 85 -11.86 -25.37 -12.90
N ARG A 86 -11.10 -26.41 -12.50
CA ARG A 86 -9.98 -26.25 -11.57
C ARG A 86 -8.86 -25.37 -12.10
N HIS A 87 -8.59 -25.41 -13.40
CA HIS A 87 -7.55 -24.59 -14.00
C HIS A 87 -7.96 -23.12 -14.11
N HIS A 88 -9.23 -22.83 -14.37
CA HIS A 88 -9.76 -21.47 -14.34
C HIS A 88 -9.68 -20.86 -12.94
N GLU A 89 -10.12 -21.59 -11.91
CA GLU A 89 -10.04 -21.15 -10.51
C GLU A 89 -8.60 -20.85 -10.08
N HIS A 90 -7.63 -21.70 -10.45
CA HIS A 90 -6.23 -21.48 -10.08
C HIS A 90 -5.56 -20.34 -10.88
N ASN A 91 -5.98 -20.08 -12.12
CA ASN A 91 -5.35 -19.06 -12.96
C ASN A 91 -5.84 -17.65 -12.59
N GLU A 92 -7.13 -17.51 -12.26
CA GLU A 92 -7.69 -16.26 -11.76
C GLU A 92 -7.06 -15.89 -10.40
N ASN A 93 -6.96 -16.87 -9.48
CA ASN A 93 -6.31 -16.64 -8.19
C ASN A 93 -4.80 -16.39 -8.28
N SER A 94 -4.09 -17.02 -9.24
CA SER A 94 -2.65 -16.83 -9.40
C SER A 94 -2.27 -15.53 -10.10
N SER A 95 -3.09 -15.01 -11.00
CA SER A 95 -2.79 -13.78 -11.75
C SER A 95 -2.98 -12.54 -10.88
N VAL A 96 -4.06 -12.50 -10.09
CA VAL A 96 -4.33 -11.45 -9.10
C VAL A 96 -3.22 -11.42 -8.03
N SER A 97 -2.86 -12.56 -7.44
CA SER A 97 -1.81 -12.64 -6.42
C SER A 97 -0.42 -12.22 -6.94
N ARG A 98 -0.10 -12.50 -8.21
CA ARG A 98 1.17 -12.06 -8.82
C ARG A 98 1.19 -10.57 -9.09
N HIS A 99 0.06 -9.99 -9.50
CA HIS A 99 -0.02 -8.56 -9.76
C HIS A 99 0.12 -7.76 -8.46
N GLU A 100 -0.57 -8.19 -7.39
CA GLU A 100 -0.46 -7.60 -6.06
C GLU A 100 0.98 -7.64 -5.54
N LYS A 101 1.64 -8.80 -5.59
CA LYS A 101 3.05 -8.93 -5.21
C LYS A 101 3.98 -8.02 -6.02
N ARG A 102 3.69 -7.81 -7.31
CA ARG A 102 4.49 -6.92 -8.17
C ARG A 102 4.32 -5.46 -7.79
N GLU A 103 3.11 -5.02 -7.46
CA GLU A 103 2.85 -3.65 -7.01
C GLU A 103 3.42 -3.39 -5.60
N GLU A 104 3.32 -4.37 -4.69
CA GLU A 104 4.00 -4.30 -3.39
C GLU A 104 5.53 -4.19 -3.51
N LEU A 105 6.13 -4.94 -4.44
CA LEU A 105 7.58 -4.83 -4.69
C LEU A 105 7.95 -3.46 -5.26
N LYS A 106 7.20 -2.96 -6.25
CA LYS A 106 7.44 -1.62 -6.83
C LYS A 106 7.36 -0.52 -5.77
N THR A 107 6.34 -0.57 -4.91
CA THR A 107 6.15 0.43 -3.84
C THR A 107 7.27 0.35 -2.81
N LYS A 108 7.73 -0.85 -2.42
CA LYS A 108 8.87 -1.03 -1.51
C LYS A 108 10.17 -0.47 -2.09
N TYR A 109 10.48 -0.77 -3.35
CA TYR A 109 11.69 -0.25 -4.02
C TYR A 109 11.65 1.26 -4.23
N ALA A 110 10.51 1.83 -4.63
CA ALA A 110 10.33 3.27 -4.76
C ALA A 110 10.55 3.98 -3.42
N THR A 111 9.99 3.43 -2.34
CA THR A 111 10.14 3.98 -0.99
C THR A 111 11.61 3.91 -0.54
N HIS A 112 12.28 2.77 -0.75
CA HIS A 112 13.69 2.61 -0.42
C HIS A 112 14.58 3.61 -1.18
N HIS A 113 14.38 3.78 -2.48
CA HIS A 113 15.17 4.70 -3.30
C HIS A 113 15.01 6.17 -2.85
N VAL A 114 13.79 6.60 -2.53
CA VAL A 114 13.53 7.96 -2.01
C VAL A 114 14.18 8.17 -0.64
N VAL A 115 14.19 7.15 0.23
CA VAL A 115 14.85 7.23 1.54
C VAL A 115 16.37 7.30 1.37
N GLN A 116 16.94 6.51 0.45
CA GLN A 116 18.36 6.50 0.13
C GLN A 116 18.83 7.88 -0.36
N GLN A 117 18.14 8.45 -1.35
CA GLN A 117 18.45 9.79 -1.89
C GLN A 117 18.39 10.89 -0.82
N LYS A 118 17.41 10.81 0.10
CA LYS A 118 17.32 11.77 1.21
C LYS A 118 18.50 11.64 2.19
N LYS A 119 19.02 10.43 2.37
CA LYS A 119 20.17 10.17 3.24
C LYS A 119 21.46 10.70 2.60
N GLU A 120 21.69 10.39 1.33
CA GLU A 120 22.84 10.87 0.56
C GLU A 120 22.87 12.40 0.50
N LYS A 121 21.73 13.03 0.18
CA LYS A 121 21.62 14.50 0.18
C LYS A 121 21.92 15.10 1.56
N LEU A 122 21.49 14.45 2.64
CA LEU A 122 21.77 14.93 3.99
C LEU A 122 23.26 14.80 4.35
N GLU A 123 23.91 13.71 3.94
CA GLU A 123 25.35 13.50 4.13
C GLU A 123 26.16 14.56 3.36
N GLU A 124 25.76 14.86 2.12
CA GLU A 124 26.37 15.93 1.30
C GLU A 124 26.21 17.31 1.96
N LEU A 125 25.01 17.65 2.44
CA LEU A 125 24.77 18.92 3.15
C LEU A 125 25.53 19.00 4.47
N ASN A 126 25.70 17.87 5.18
CA ASN A 126 26.47 17.81 6.40
C ASN A 126 27.95 18.11 6.13
N ALA A 127 28.50 17.59 5.03
CA ALA A 127 29.86 17.91 4.60
C ALA A 127 29.98 19.38 4.16
N LYS A 128 29.02 19.89 3.39
CA LYS A 128 29.01 21.27 2.90
C LYS A 128 28.97 22.32 4.02
N TYR A 129 28.22 22.05 5.09
CA TYR A 129 28.04 22.99 6.20
C TYR A 129 28.81 22.60 7.48
N ALA A 130 29.81 21.72 7.39
CA ALA A 130 30.53 21.20 8.55
C ALA A 130 31.15 22.30 9.43
N ASN A 131 31.75 23.32 8.81
CA ASN A 131 32.38 24.43 9.52
C ASN A 131 31.34 25.31 10.24
N GLN A 132 30.19 25.55 9.60
CA GLN A 132 29.09 26.32 10.16
C GLN A 132 28.42 25.57 11.33
N ILE A 133 28.31 24.24 11.23
CA ILE A 133 27.83 23.39 12.32
C ILE A 133 28.77 23.48 13.52
N ALA A 134 30.07 23.36 13.29
CA ALA A 134 31.08 23.49 14.34
C ALA A 134 31.04 24.87 15.01
N GLN A 135 30.83 25.94 14.23
CA GLN A 135 30.69 27.30 14.75
C GLN A 135 29.44 27.46 15.63
N VAL A 136 28.29 26.93 15.20
CA VAL A 136 27.05 26.93 16.01
C VAL A 136 27.21 26.11 17.31
N GLU A 137 27.91 24.97 17.25
CA GLU A 137 28.22 24.15 18.42
C GLU A 137 29.21 24.86 19.38
N SER A 138 30.23 25.55 18.86
CA SER A 138 31.19 26.32 19.68
C SER A 138 30.56 27.53 20.36
N ASP A 139 29.52 28.11 19.75
CA ASP A 139 28.74 29.21 20.33
C ASP A 139 27.75 28.72 21.42
N GLY A 140 27.83 27.45 21.82
CA GLY A 140 27.08 26.87 22.94
C GLY A 140 25.65 26.44 22.59
N ILE A 141 25.27 26.44 21.31
CA ILE A 141 23.91 26.10 20.87
C ILE A 141 23.81 24.58 20.63
N ILE A 142 23.37 23.85 21.66
CA ILE A 142 23.21 22.39 21.59
C ILE A 142 21.87 22.04 20.91
N ILE A 143 21.92 21.62 19.66
CA ILE A 143 20.75 21.15 18.92
C ILE A 143 20.68 19.62 18.97
N LYS A 144 19.66 19.10 19.69
CA LYS A 144 19.42 17.65 19.83
C LYS A 144 19.22 16.92 18.49
N ASN A 145 18.81 17.62 17.43
CA ASN A 145 18.58 17.05 16.10
C ASN A 145 19.43 17.76 15.04
N LYS A 146 20.58 17.16 14.70
CA LYS A 146 21.53 17.68 13.71
C LYS A 146 20.92 17.88 12.31
N GLN A 147 19.92 17.08 11.93
CA GLN A 147 19.25 17.22 10.63
C GLN A 147 18.47 18.53 10.51
N LEU A 148 17.88 19.00 11.61
CA LEU A 148 17.17 20.28 11.62
C LEU A 148 18.15 21.46 11.48
N LEU A 149 19.32 21.37 12.11
CA LEU A 149 20.37 22.36 11.95
C LEU A 149 20.84 22.44 10.49
N ILE A 150 21.14 21.29 9.88
CA ILE A 150 21.58 21.22 8.48
C ILE A 150 20.52 21.81 7.54
N ARG A 151 19.23 21.54 7.77
CA ARG A 151 18.13 22.13 6.97
C ARG A 151 17.97 23.63 7.17
N LEU A 152 18.22 24.14 8.38
CA LEU A 152 18.19 25.58 8.64
C LEU A 152 19.36 26.28 7.95
N LEU A 153 20.54 25.67 7.98
CA LEU A 153 21.72 26.15 7.26
C LEU A 153 21.51 26.09 5.75
N GLU A 154 20.91 25.02 5.19
CA GLU A 154 20.56 24.95 3.77
C GLU A 154 19.58 26.07 3.37
N LYS A 155 18.58 26.37 4.20
CA LYS A 155 17.59 27.44 3.93
C LYS A 155 18.13 28.86 4.03
N THR A 156 19.22 29.05 4.78
CA THR A 156 19.85 30.34 5.03
C THR A 156 21.18 30.46 4.28
N ASP A 157 21.42 29.58 3.31
CA ASP A 157 22.66 29.50 2.53
C ASP A 157 23.95 29.45 3.36
N GLY A 158 23.88 28.88 4.56
CA GLY A 158 24.99 28.75 5.49
C GLY A 158 25.26 29.97 6.37
N GLN A 159 24.32 30.94 6.43
CA GLN A 159 24.44 32.10 7.31
C GLN A 159 24.18 31.73 8.77
N VAL A 160 25.26 31.54 9.52
CA VAL A 160 25.25 31.14 10.93
C VAL A 160 24.50 32.14 11.82
N ASP A 161 24.67 33.44 11.59
CA ASP A 161 24.07 34.48 12.44
C ASP A 161 22.55 34.54 12.35
N VAL A 162 21.99 34.31 11.15
CA VAL A 162 20.53 34.21 10.94
C VAL A 162 19.97 32.97 11.64
N VAL A 163 20.68 31.84 11.57
CA VAL A 163 20.26 30.62 12.28
C VAL A 163 20.27 30.81 13.79
N LYS A 164 21.29 31.51 14.34
CA LYS A 164 21.35 31.85 15.76
C LYS A 164 20.17 32.70 16.18
N GLN A 165 19.88 33.77 15.44
CA GLN A 165 18.76 34.65 15.72
C GLN A 165 17.43 33.86 15.73
N PHE A 166 17.22 33.00 14.73
CA PHE A 166 16.02 32.18 14.63
C PHE A 166 15.86 31.18 15.80
N LEU A 167 16.98 30.63 16.29
CA LEU A 167 16.97 29.72 17.43
C LEU A 167 16.72 30.44 18.76
N ASN A 168 17.26 31.65 18.92
CA ASN A 168 17.05 32.50 20.08
C ASN A 168 15.61 33.02 20.15
N GLU A 169 15.06 33.53 19.05
CA GLU A 169 13.65 33.95 18.95
C GLU A 169 12.70 32.79 19.34
N ARG A 170 13.01 31.58 18.87
CA ARG A 170 12.22 30.39 19.20
C ARG A 170 12.39 29.93 20.65
N LYS A 171 13.53 30.22 21.28
CA LYS A 171 13.75 29.97 22.71
C LYS A 171 12.95 30.97 23.54
N GLU A 172 13.06 32.25 23.23
CA GLU A 172 12.30 33.33 23.89
C GLU A 172 10.79 33.14 23.77
N TYR A 173 10.30 32.75 22.60
CA TYR A 173 8.89 32.43 22.41
C TYR A 173 8.48 31.29 23.36
N ARG A 174 9.25 30.20 23.42
CA ARG A 174 8.95 29.10 24.36
C ARG A 174 9.00 29.52 25.82
N ASP A 175 9.95 30.36 26.21
CA ASP A 175 10.10 30.79 27.59
C ASP A 175 8.95 31.74 28.01
N LYS A 176 8.52 32.64 27.11
CA LYS A 176 7.34 33.50 27.33
C LYS A 176 6.05 32.70 27.55
N TYR A 177 5.74 31.74 26.67
CA TYR A 177 4.53 30.91 26.79
C TYR A 177 4.64 29.78 27.82
N ARG A 178 5.83 29.51 28.37
CA ARG A 178 6.01 28.61 29.50
C ARG A 178 5.71 29.32 30.81
N ASN A 179 6.12 30.57 30.95
CA ASN A 179 5.87 31.38 32.13
C ASN A 179 4.38 31.76 32.23
N GLU A 180 3.73 32.10 31.12
CA GLU A 180 2.26 32.33 31.09
C GLU A 180 1.43 31.10 31.47
N ALA A 181 1.95 29.88 31.26
CA ALA A 181 1.28 28.64 31.66
C ALA A 181 1.55 28.23 33.13
N GLN A 182 2.57 28.82 33.79
CA GLN A 182 2.87 28.54 35.19
C GLN A 182 2.12 29.46 36.16
N ASP A 183 1.76 30.69 35.77
CA ASP A 183 0.98 31.59 36.62
C ASP A 183 -0.48 31.16 36.84
N ILE A 184 -0.98 30.17 36.10
CA ILE A 184 -2.33 29.59 36.29
C ILE A 184 -2.31 28.38 37.25
N THR A 185 -1.14 27.89 37.66
CA THR A 185 -1.01 26.62 38.40
C THR A 185 -0.45 26.82 39.81
N THR A 186 -0.97 27.81 40.53
CA THR A 186 -0.71 27.98 41.98
C THR A 186 -1.99 27.84 42.79
N GLN A 187 -2.83 26.87 42.46
CA GLN A 187 -3.85 26.37 43.38
C GLN A 187 -4.17 24.89 43.06
N GLU A 188 -4.00 24.08 44.10
CA GLU A 188 -4.57 22.76 44.34
C GLU A 188 -3.85 21.51 43.81
N THR A 189 -3.10 20.94 44.76
CA THR A 189 -3.00 19.52 45.16
C THR A 189 -2.30 18.51 44.24
N ASP A 190 -1.07 18.22 44.65
CA ASP A 190 -0.54 16.90 44.99
C ASP A 190 -0.90 15.67 44.15
N GLU A 191 0.19 15.08 43.67
CA GLU A 191 0.45 13.65 43.60
C GLU A 191 -0.45 12.82 42.68
N THR A 192 -0.04 12.71 41.42
CA THR A 192 0.51 11.45 40.90
C THR A 192 1.10 11.63 39.50
N GLU A 193 2.38 11.33 39.38
CA GLU A 193 3.07 10.95 38.14
C GLU A 193 2.27 9.82 37.43
N SER A 194 2.34 9.55 36.13
CA SER A 194 3.28 9.84 35.08
C SER A 194 2.59 9.49 33.75
N THR A 195 3.10 10.00 32.64
CA THR A 195 2.87 9.45 31.27
C THR A 195 1.50 9.63 30.61
N LEU A 196 1.03 10.87 30.42
CA LEU A 196 0.13 11.11 29.28
C LEU A 196 0.59 12.30 28.44
N ARG A 197 1.04 11.96 27.23
CA ARG A 197 1.19 12.84 26.06
C ARG A 197 0.11 13.91 26.10
N LYS A 198 0.50 15.18 25.96
CA LYS A 198 -0.37 16.36 25.82
C LYS A 198 -1.55 16.11 24.88
N ARG A 199 -2.61 15.47 25.37
CA ARG A 199 -3.91 15.35 24.72
C ARG A 199 -4.63 16.61 25.13
N CYS A 200 -4.92 17.47 24.15
CA CYS A 200 -5.92 18.51 24.32
C CYS A 200 -7.16 17.83 24.92
N LYS A 201 -7.60 18.30 26.09
CA LYS A 201 -8.82 17.81 26.73
C LYS A 201 -9.99 18.21 25.81
N LEU A 202 -10.49 17.29 25.00
CA LEU A 202 -11.70 17.49 24.21
C LEU A 202 -12.90 17.29 25.15
N SER A 203 -13.94 18.12 25.01
CA SER A 203 -15.20 17.91 25.73
C SER A 203 -15.83 16.59 25.30
N ILE A 204 -16.70 16.03 26.16
CA ILE A 204 -17.50 14.84 25.82
C ILE A 204 -18.33 15.12 24.55
N ASP A 205 -18.89 16.33 24.44
CA ASP A 205 -19.67 16.76 23.28
C ASP A 205 -18.83 16.84 22.00
N ASP A 206 -17.58 17.30 22.10
CA ASP A 206 -16.65 17.35 20.97
C ASP A 206 -16.34 15.96 20.43
N ILE A 207 -16.24 14.96 21.33
CA ILE A 207 -15.99 13.58 20.95
C ILE A 207 -17.18 13.01 20.18
N ASP A 208 -18.41 13.27 20.65
CA ASP A 208 -19.61 12.77 20.00
C ASP A 208 -19.90 13.49 18.67
N ASN A 209 -19.66 14.80 18.61
CA ASN A 209 -19.68 15.56 17.36
C ASN A 209 -18.66 15.00 16.35
N LEU A 210 -17.44 14.69 16.81
CA LEU A 210 -16.41 14.10 15.96
C LEU A 210 -16.82 12.70 15.44
N LYS A 211 -17.47 11.88 16.26
CA LYS A 211 -18.00 10.57 15.82
C LYS A 211 -19.03 10.74 14.71
N ARG A 212 -20.00 11.66 14.90
CA ARG A 212 -21.03 11.96 13.88
C ARG A 212 -20.41 12.44 12.57
N LEU A 213 -19.44 13.36 12.66
CA LEU A 213 -18.71 13.88 11.49
C LEU A 213 -17.93 12.77 10.77
N ARG A 214 -17.31 11.84 11.50
CA ARG A 214 -16.61 10.69 10.90
C ARG A 214 -17.57 9.72 10.23
N SER A 215 -18.73 9.45 10.83
CA SER A 215 -19.79 8.64 10.20
C SER A 215 -20.35 9.30 8.93
N ALA A 216 -20.31 10.63 8.84
CA ALA A 216 -20.66 11.38 7.64
C ALA A 216 -19.49 11.51 6.62
N GLY A 217 -18.38 10.81 6.84
CA GLY A 217 -17.23 10.78 5.93
C GLY A 217 -16.23 11.93 6.09
N VAL A 218 -16.37 12.78 7.12
CA VAL A 218 -15.41 13.86 7.40
C VAL A 218 -14.20 13.26 8.13
N HIS A 219 -13.03 13.31 7.48
CA HIS A 219 -11.78 12.80 8.01
C HIS A 219 -10.71 13.90 8.03
N GLY A 220 -9.82 13.85 9.04
CA GLY A 220 -8.78 14.86 9.21
C GLY A 220 -8.34 15.02 10.66
N ASN A 221 -7.56 16.07 10.91
CA ASN A 221 -7.12 16.41 12.27
C ASN A 221 -8.32 16.88 13.11
N SER A 222 -8.62 16.19 14.21
CA SER A 222 -9.77 16.42 15.06
C SER A 222 -9.92 17.87 15.51
N MET A 223 -8.83 18.56 15.86
CA MET A 223 -8.90 19.96 16.31
C MET A 223 -9.30 20.92 15.19
N LYS A 224 -8.81 20.70 13.97
CA LYS A 224 -9.17 21.53 12.82
C LYS A 224 -10.61 21.27 12.40
N VAL A 225 -11.03 20.01 12.42
CA VAL A 225 -12.41 19.61 12.11
C VAL A 225 -13.38 20.25 13.11
N LEU A 226 -13.09 20.17 14.41
CA LEU A 226 -13.93 20.78 15.45
C LEU A 226 -13.93 22.31 15.40
N ALA A 227 -12.80 22.96 15.13
CA ALA A 227 -12.76 24.41 14.98
C ALA A 227 -13.63 24.91 13.83
N ILE A 228 -13.61 24.20 12.69
CA ILE A 228 -14.47 24.52 11.54
C ILE A 228 -15.93 24.22 11.89
N PHE A 229 -16.21 23.09 12.54
CA PHE A 229 -17.54 22.70 12.97
C PHE A 229 -18.18 23.76 13.87
N HIS A 230 -17.49 24.19 14.93
CA HIS A 230 -18.00 25.21 15.85
C HIS A 230 -18.22 26.56 15.16
N LYS A 231 -17.29 26.98 14.29
CA LYS A 231 -17.44 28.21 13.50
C LYS A 231 -18.66 28.17 12.58
N CYS A 232 -18.91 27.02 11.94
CA CYS A 232 -20.09 26.84 11.09
C CYS A 232 -21.37 26.78 11.91
N ASN A 233 -21.35 26.10 13.06
CA ASN A 233 -22.51 25.98 13.92
C ASN A 233 -22.95 27.34 14.48
N GLU A 234 -21.99 28.16 14.94
CA GLU A 234 -22.22 29.54 15.37
C GLU A 234 -22.83 30.40 14.24
N SER A 235 -22.33 30.26 13.01
CA SER A 235 -22.88 30.98 11.85
C SER A 235 -24.31 30.54 11.52
N ILE A 236 -24.66 29.27 11.71
CA ILE A 236 -26.01 28.74 11.48
C ILE A 236 -26.95 29.23 12.58
N GLU A 237 -26.52 29.17 13.84
CA GLU A 237 -27.29 29.68 14.98
C GLU A 237 -27.61 31.17 14.81
N MET A 238 -26.62 31.98 14.42
CA MET A 238 -26.84 33.41 14.14
C MET A 238 -27.82 33.65 12.99
N ALA A 239 -27.84 32.80 11.95
CA ALA A 239 -28.79 32.91 10.85
C ALA A 239 -30.22 32.53 11.27
N ILE A 240 -30.36 31.51 12.12
CA ILE A 240 -31.65 31.09 12.68
C ILE A 240 -32.25 32.22 13.53
N VAL A 241 -31.45 32.83 14.41
CA VAL A 241 -31.88 33.94 15.27
C VAL A 241 -32.38 35.11 14.43
N ARG A 242 -31.61 35.57 13.43
CA ARG A 242 -32.06 36.66 12.53
C ARG A 242 -33.38 36.35 11.83
N THR A 243 -33.55 35.10 11.38
CA THR A 243 -34.77 34.67 10.69
C THR A 243 -35.96 34.65 11.65
N GLN A 244 -35.75 34.26 12.92
CA GLN A 244 -36.77 34.29 13.96
C GLN A 244 -37.16 35.72 14.35
N GLU A 245 -36.19 36.61 14.50
CA GLU A 245 -36.43 38.04 14.75
C GLU A 245 -37.22 38.68 13.60
N GLU A 246 -36.87 38.36 12.35
CA GLU A 246 -37.60 38.87 11.19
C GLU A 246 -39.05 38.35 11.14
N ARG A 247 -39.28 37.08 11.51
CA ARG A 247 -40.63 36.53 11.66
C ARG A 247 -41.41 37.24 12.77
N GLN A 248 -40.78 37.52 13.92
CA GLN A 248 -41.42 38.25 15.01
C GLN A 248 -41.79 39.67 14.61
N ARG A 249 -40.91 40.39 13.90
CA ARG A 249 -41.24 41.73 13.36
C ARG A 249 -42.43 41.68 12.41
N ARG A 250 -42.49 40.69 11.50
CA ARG A 250 -43.63 40.52 10.58
C ARG A 250 -44.93 40.22 11.31
N LEU A 251 -44.89 39.54 12.46
CA LEU A 251 -46.08 39.30 13.28
C LEU A 251 -46.51 40.58 14.02
N GLN A 252 -45.57 41.31 14.61
CA GLN A 252 -45.83 42.60 15.27
C GLN A 252 -46.43 43.62 14.29
N SER A 253 -45.89 43.75 13.07
CA SER A 253 -46.45 44.63 12.04
C SER A 253 -47.84 44.21 11.54
N ARG A 254 -48.19 42.92 11.63
CA ARG A 254 -49.56 42.44 11.31
C ARG A 254 -50.56 42.73 12.42
N ASP A 255 -50.11 42.73 13.66
CA ASP A 255 -50.96 43.06 14.81
C ASP A 255 -51.15 44.58 14.94
N GLU A 256 -50.14 45.39 14.59
CA GLU A 256 -50.24 46.86 14.48
C GLU A 256 -51.18 47.30 13.35
N GLN A 257 -51.31 46.53 12.26
CA GLN A 257 -52.27 46.80 11.17
C GLN A 257 -53.71 46.38 11.48
N LYS A 258 -53.94 45.69 12.61
CA LYS A 258 -55.27 45.24 13.04
C LYS A 258 -55.93 46.15 14.08
N PHE A 259 -55.27 47.23 14.48
CA PHE A 259 -55.80 48.28 15.36
C PHE A 259 -56.04 49.58 14.59
#